data_AF-A0A2T3HPH2-F1
#
_entry.id   AF-A0A2T3HPH2-F1
#
_cell.length_a   1.000
_cell.length_b   1.000
_cell.length_c   1.000
_cell.angle_alpha   90.00
_cell.angle_beta   90.00
_cell.angle_gamma   90.00
#
_symmetry.space_group_name_H-M   'P 1'
#
loop_
_entity.id
_entity.type
_entity.pdbx_description
1 polymer ?
#
loop_
_entity_poly.entity_id
_entity_poly.type
_entity_poly.pdbx_seq_one_letter_code
_entity_poly.pdbx_strand_id
1 'polypeptide(L)'
;MFLLLAIWGCSGEKTLWSGTCSGQPCRLMLVKEPGAATAYTFSQLQIGELPPVPLNVQTTDQNGMPYSDSLFTGTETRFAGNRPAYLNNPAEHAPAASMLYLDPSKYNAQAYDTYSRFFLGQWADVRQRIKDAPISLPPIGGTVHGTRAEFTRLFHGTFEGADHFFMVTPDGVITLLEGKSPEKASGIPKRTSLASKVEMPGAVIRIADSVGFSPARLRSFRDDHDKSLENYFRLVYTP
;
A
#
# COMPACT_ATOMS: atom_id res chain seq x y z
N MET A 1 36.37 27.71 -16.08
CA MET A 1 34.96 28.13 -16.20
C MET A 1 34.13 26.88 -16.46
N PHE A 2 33.61 26.25 -15.41
CA PHE A 2 32.81 25.02 -15.53
C PHE A 2 31.33 25.40 -15.67
N LEU A 3 30.73 24.98 -16.78
CA LEU A 3 29.32 25.18 -17.10
C LEU A 3 28.49 24.23 -16.22
N LEU A 4 27.81 24.77 -15.21
CA LEU A 4 26.79 24.07 -14.44
C LEU A 4 25.56 23.85 -15.34
N LEU A 5 25.46 22.65 -15.92
CA LEU A 5 24.23 22.13 -16.51
C LEU A 5 23.23 21.87 -15.37
N ALA A 6 22.47 22.89 -15.01
CA ALA A 6 21.31 22.75 -14.16
C ALA A 6 20.22 22.03 -14.96
N ILE A 7 20.12 20.71 -14.79
CA ILE A 7 18.99 19.92 -15.29
C ILE A 7 17.78 20.29 -14.42
N TRP A 8 17.07 21.35 -14.82
CA TRP A 8 15.76 21.67 -14.27
C TRP A 8 14.77 20.64 -14.81
N GLY A 9 14.59 19.54 -14.07
CA GLY A 9 13.42 18.71 -14.23
C GLY A 9 12.21 19.54 -13.78
N CYS A 10 11.39 20.01 -14.73
CA CYS A 10 10.13 20.68 -14.40
C CYS A 10 9.23 19.72 -13.61
N SER A 11 9.18 19.88 -12.29
CA SER A 11 8.05 19.40 -11.50
C SER A 11 6.82 20.18 -11.93
N GLY A 12 5.70 19.47 -12.13
CA GLY A 12 4.48 20.07 -12.65
C GLY A 12 3.30 19.73 -11.75
N GLU A 13 2.58 20.75 -11.31
CA GLU A 13 1.32 20.58 -10.59
C GLU A 13 0.14 21.02 -11.47
N LYS A 14 -0.91 20.20 -11.51
CA LYS A 14 -2.17 20.54 -12.18
C LYS A 14 -3.33 20.30 -11.23
N THR A 15 -4.10 21.34 -10.93
CA THR A 15 -5.34 21.20 -10.14
C THR A 15 -6.36 20.36 -10.91
N LEU A 16 -6.78 19.25 -10.32
CA LEU A 16 -7.85 18.38 -10.82
C LEU A 16 -9.22 18.82 -10.29
N TRP A 17 -9.26 19.32 -9.06
CA TRP A 17 -10.49 19.76 -8.41
C TRP A 17 -10.19 20.79 -7.31
N SER A 18 -11.10 21.74 -7.12
CA SER A 18 -11.10 22.67 -5.98
C SER A 18 -12.50 22.74 -5.37
N GLY A 19 -12.58 22.92 -4.06
CA GLY A 19 -13.83 23.06 -3.34
C GLY A 19 -13.61 23.39 -1.88
N THR A 20 -14.54 22.94 -1.04
CA THR A 20 -14.48 23.15 0.41
C THR A 20 -14.72 21.83 1.12
N CYS A 21 -13.91 21.52 2.13
CA CYS A 21 -14.11 20.38 3.03
C CYS A 21 -14.19 20.90 4.46
N SER A 22 -15.30 20.64 5.14
CA SER A 22 -15.49 21.06 6.54
C SER A 22 -15.24 22.57 6.76
N GLY A 23 -15.64 23.40 5.80
CA GLY A 23 -15.44 24.85 5.84
C GLY A 23 -14.05 25.35 5.43
N GLN A 24 -13.10 24.45 5.12
CA GLN A 24 -11.75 24.83 4.68
C GLN A 24 -11.59 24.66 3.16
N PRO A 25 -10.81 25.53 2.48
CA PRO A 25 -10.49 25.35 1.06
C PRO A 25 -9.82 24.00 0.83
N CYS A 26 -10.23 23.28 -0.22
CA CYS A 26 -9.63 22.01 -0.59
C CYS A 26 -9.19 22.00 -2.04
N ARG A 27 -8.05 21.37 -2.30
CA ARG A 27 -7.50 21.21 -3.64
C ARG A 27 -7.01 19.79 -3.84
N LEU A 28 -7.47 19.15 -4.90
CA LEU A 28 -6.88 17.93 -5.42
C LEU A 28 -5.98 18.30 -6.58
N MET A 29 -4.71 17.94 -6.49
CA MET A 29 -3.69 18.26 -7.47
C MET A 29 -3.11 16.98 -8.05
N LEU A 30 -2.77 17.01 -9.32
CA LEU A 30 -1.91 16.04 -9.97
C LEU A 30 -0.48 16.57 -9.90
N VAL A 31 0.42 15.81 -9.30
CA VAL A 31 1.83 16.14 -9.15
C VAL A 31 2.64 15.24 -10.06
N LYS A 32 3.54 15.85 -10.82
CA LYS A 32 4.58 15.17 -11.60
C LYS A 32 5.93 15.47 -10.97
N GLU A 33 6.56 14.44 -10.41
CA GLU A 33 7.90 14.53 -9.84
C GLU A 33 8.91 13.85 -10.76
N PRO A 34 10.05 14.49 -11.06
CA PRO A 34 11.15 13.82 -11.73
C PRO A 34 11.78 12.77 -10.80
N GLY A 35 11.78 11.50 -11.21
CA GLY A 35 12.51 10.44 -10.50
C GLY A 35 13.83 10.10 -11.19
N ALA A 36 14.73 9.42 -10.46
CA ALA A 36 16.08 9.06 -10.93
C ALA A 36 16.12 8.14 -12.18
N ALA A 37 14.99 7.52 -12.55
CA ALA A 37 14.87 6.68 -13.74
C ALA A 37 13.54 6.86 -14.51
N THR A 38 12.46 7.28 -13.84
CA THR A 38 11.15 7.58 -14.46
C THR A 38 10.47 8.74 -13.74
N ALA A 39 9.67 9.53 -14.46
CA ALA A 39 8.82 10.55 -13.85
C ALA A 39 7.64 9.89 -13.14
N TYR A 40 7.41 10.25 -11.88
CA TYR A 40 6.31 9.74 -11.07
C TYR A 40 5.14 10.72 -11.12
N THR A 41 3.97 10.24 -11.49
CA THR A 41 2.73 11.03 -11.48
C THR A 41 1.78 10.48 -10.43
N PHE A 42 1.34 11.31 -9.49
CA PHE A 42 0.38 10.93 -8.46
C PHE A 42 -0.59 12.10 -8.16
N SER A 43 -1.67 11.81 -7.46
CA SER A 43 -2.57 12.85 -6.97
C SER A 43 -2.26 13.16 -5.51
N GLN A 44 -2.44 14.41 -5.09
CA GLN A 44 -2.37 14.80 -3.69
C GLN A 44 -3.56 15.68 -3.33
N LEU A 45 -4.11 15.47 -2.14
CA LEU A 45 -5.19 16.28 -1.58
C LEU A 45 -4.62 17.21 -0.51
N GLN A 46 -4.96 18.49 -0.57
CA GLN A 46 -4.68 19.46 0.48
C GLN A 46 -5.98 20.05 1.02
N ILE A 47 -6.12 20.08 2.35
CA ILE A 47 -7.25 20.70 3.07
C ILE A 47 -6.71 21.87 3.91
N GLY A 48 -7.10 23.10 3.55
CA GLY A 48 -6.59 24.33 4.17
C GLY A 48 -5.06 24.38 4.13
N GLU A 49 -4.48 24.71 5.27
CA GLU A 49 -3.02 24.77 5.48
C GLU A 49 -2.43 23.45 5.98
N LEU A 50 -3.21 22.36 6.01
CA LEU A 50 -2.69 21.05 6.42
C LEU A 50 -1.67 20.52 5.40
N PRO A 51 -0.66 19.74 5.84
CA PRO A 51 0.25 19.08 4.92
C PRO A 51 -0.53 18.29 3.86
N PRO A 52 -0.15 18.34 2.56
CA PRO A 52 -0.85 17.62 1.51
C PRO A 52 -0.69 16.10 1.70
N VAL A 53 -1.75 15.35 1.43
CA VAL A 53 -1.76 13.88 1.47
C VAL A 53 -1.58 13.35 0.06
N PRO A 54 -0.43 12.72 -0.27
CA PRO A 54 -0.27 12.06 -1.54
C PRO A 54 -1.13 10.78 -1.56
N LEU A 55 -1.66 10.46 -2.73
CA LEU A 55 -2.39 9.24 -3.05
C LEU A 55 -1.53 8.45 -4.04
N ASN A 56 -0.58 7.69 -3.50
CA ASN A 56 0.41 6.93 -4.25
C ASN A 56 0.66 5.57 -3.59
N VAL A 57 1.60 4.81 -4.12
CA VAL A 57 1.87 3.43 -3.70
C VAL A 57 2.44 3.32 -2.28
N GLN A 58 2.97 4.43 -1.73
CA GLN A 58 3.50 4.48 -0.37
C GLN A 58 2.40 4.75 0.67
N THR A 59 1.36 5.50 0.29
CA THR A 59 0.28 5.89 1.19
C THR A 59 -1.03 5.18 0.94
N THR A 60 -1.17 4.43 -0.16
CA THR A 60 -2.41 3.72 -0.49
C THR A 60 -2.13 2.28 -0.92
N ASP A 61 -2.99 1.38 -0.45
CA ASP A 61 -2.93 -0.03 -0.83
C ASP A 61 -3.44 -0.23 -2.26
N GLN A 62 -2.64 -0.92 -3.09
CA GLN A 62 -2.94 -1.10 -4.51
C GLN A 62 -3.93 -2.23 -4.78
N ASN A 63 -3.99 -3.22 -3.89
CA ASN A 63 -4.84 -4.41 -4.06
C ASN A 63 -6.13 -4.34 -3.23
N GLY A 64 -6.38 -3.21 -2.56
CA GLY A 64 -7.62 -2.92 -1.85
C GLY A 64 -7.48 -2.93 -0.33
N MET A 65 -8.55 -3.36 0.35
CA MET A 65 -8.65 -3.37 1.81
C MET A 65 -7.65 -4.36 2.42
N PRO A 66 -7.25 -4.16 3.69
CA PRO A 66 -6.21 -4.97 4.30
C PRO A 66 -6.73 -6.38 4.56
N TYR A 67 -5.84 -7.37 4.52
CA TYR A 67 -6.23 -8.76 4.73
C TYR A 67 -6.71 -9.00 6.18
N SER A 68 -6.23 -8.24 7.17
CA SER A 68 -6.74 -8.36 8.54
C SER A 68 -6.73 -7.02 9.26
N ASP A 69 -7.80 -6.75 10.01
CA ASP A 69 -7.87 -5.58 10.89
C ASP A 69 -6.91 -5.68 12.07
N SER A 70 -6.61 -6.92 12.49
CA SER A 70 -5.72 -7.18 13.61
C SER A 70 -4.31 -6.64 13.38
N LEU A 71 -3.95 -6.32 12.13
CA LEU A 71 -2.70 -5.66 11.78
C LEU A 71 -2.57 -4.28 12.44
N PHE A 72 -3.69 -3.59 12.64
CA PHE A 72 -3.71 -2.23 13.18
C PHE A 72 -4.01 -2.20 14.68
N THR A 73 -3.87 -3.33 15.37
CA THR A 73 -4.09 -3.39 16.82
C THR A 73 -3.17 -2.39 17.52
N GLY A 74 -3.75 -1.44 18.25
CA GLY A 74 -2.99 -0.39 18.95
C GLY A 74 -2.72 0.85 18.11
N THR A 75 -3.16 0.92 16.85
CA THR A 75 -3.03 2.08 15.98
C THR A 75 -4.41 2.70 15.68
N GLU A 76 -4.51 4.04 15.69
CA GLU A 76 -5.75 4.72 15.34
C GLU A 76 -6.14 4.41 13.89
N THR A 77 -7.26 3.70 13.72
CA THR A 77 -7.74 3.21 12.42
C THR A 77 -9.23 3.45 12.32
N ARG A 78 -9.69 3.91 11.15
CA ARG A 78 -11.10 4.18 10.87
C ARG A 78 -11.49 3.57 9.54
N PHE A 79 -12.69 3.02 9.47
CA PHE A 79 -13.23 2.39 8.27
C PHE A 79 -14.52 3.10 7.83
N ALA A 80 -14.79 3.07 6.52
CA ALA A 80 -16.11 3.41 6.00
C ALA A 80 -17.16 2.41 6.52
N GLY A 81 -18.40 2.86 6.70
CA GLY A 81 -19.47 2.01 7.26
C GLY A 81 -19.73 0.73 6.46
N ASN A 82 -19.57 0.79 5.13
CA ASN A 82 -19.59 -0.38 4.26
C ASN A 82 -18.17 -0.69 3.79
N ARG A 83 -17.61 -1.79 4.29
CA ARG A 83 -16.30 -2.28 3.86
C ARG A 83 -16.47 -3.26 2.71
N PRO A 84 -15.87 -3.00 1.53
CA PRO A 84 -15.78 -4.04 0.54
C PRO A 84 -14.90 -5.16 1.07
N ALA A 85 -15.23 -6.39 0.71
CA ALA A 85 -14.38 -7.54 0.99
C ALA A 85 -13.00 -7.33 0.34
N TYR A 86 -11.98 -7.91 0.96
CA TYR A 86 -10.70 -8.12 0.29
C TYR A 86 -10.94 -8.82 -1.06
N LEU A 87 -10.29 -8.35 -2.12
CA LEU A 87 -10.34 -8.98 -3.44
C LEU A 87 -8.95 -9.47 -3.82
N ASN A 88 -8.84 -10.76 -4.06
CA ASN A 88 -7.63 -11.39 -4.56
C ASN A 88 -7.46 -11.08 -6.05
N ASN A 89 -6.36 -10.42 -6.43
CA ASN A 89 -6.04 -10.04 -7.81
C ASN A 89 -7.12 -9.16 -8.50
N PRO A 90 -7.10 -7.83 -8.30
CA PRO A 90 -8.15 -6.91 -8.77
C PRO A 90 -8.20 -6.74 -10.30
N ALA A 91 -7.41 -7.51 -11.06
CA ALA A 91 -7.31 -7.40 -12.52
C ALA A 91 -8.64 -7.66 -13.25
N GLU A 92 -9.63 -8.27 -12.58
CA GLU A 92 -10.91 -8.56 -13.23
C GLU A 92 -11.96 -7.48 -12.97
N HIS A 93 -12.68 -7.35 -11.85
CA HIS A 93 -13.84 -6.44 -11.85
C HIS A 93 -14.05 -5.64 -10.56
N ALA A 94 -13.95 -4.30 -10.71
CA ALA A 94 -14.25 -3.20 -9.77
C ALA A 94 -13.07 -2.65 -8.94
N PRO A 95 -12.98 -1.31 -8.79
CA PRO A 95 -11.95 -0.70 -7.94
C PRO A 95 -12.23 -1.06 -6.47
N ALA A 96 -11.40 -1.94 -5.92
CA ALA A 96 -11.46 -2.32 -4.51
C ALA A 96 -11.11 -1.10 -3.65
N ALA A 97 -11.90 -0.80 -2.61
CA ALA A 97 -11.53 0.27 -1.68
C ALA A 97 -10.20 -0.04 -1.02
N SER A 98 -9.38 0.97 -0.80
CA SER A 98 -8.02 0.87 -0.26
C SER A 98 -7.94 1.43 1.15
N MET A 99 -6.88 1.04 1.88
CA MET A 99 -6.44 1.80 3.05
C MET A 99 -5.58 2.99 2.65
N LEU A 100 -5.78 4.10 3.34
CA LEU A 100 -4.90 5.26 3.31
C LEU A 100 -4.06 5.32 4.60
N TYR A 101 -2.75 5.45 4.45
CA TYR A 101 -1.79 5.55 5.54
C TYR A 101 -1.35 7.01 5.71
N LEU A 102 -1.52 7.54 6.91
CA LEU A 102 -1.14 8.89 7.29
C LEU A 102 -0.03 8.82 8.33
N ASP A 103 1.20 9.09 7.90
CA ASP A 103 2.42 9.05 8.72
C ASP A 103 2.32 10.02 9.92
N PRO A 104 2.38 9.53 11.18
CA PRO A 104 2.28 10.37 12.37
C PRO A 104 3.38 11.43 12.49
N SER A 105 4.53 11.25 11.84
CA SER A 105 5.60 12.26 11.80
C SER A 105 5.26 13.47 10.93
N LYS A 106 4.31 13.32 9.99
CA LYS A 106 3.86 14.38 9.06
C LYS A 106 2.46 14.89 9.38
N TYR A 107 1.57 14.02 9.82
CA TYR A 107 0.18 14.32 10.11
C TYR A 107 -0.08 14.06 11.59
N ASN A 108 -0.28 15.11 12.38
CA ASN A 108 -0.68 14.95 13.77
C ASN A 108 -2.12 14.43 13.89
N ALA A 109 -2.58 14.13 15.12
CA ALA A 109 -3.92 13.59 15.36
C ALA A 109 -5.06 14.47 14.80
N GLN A 110 -4.92 15.79 14.84
CA GLN A 110 -5.91 16.72 14.28
C GLN A 110 -5.96 16.66 12.74
N ALA A 111 -4.79 16.62 12.09
CA ALA A 111 -4.70 16.44 10.64
C ALA A 111 -5.26 15.08 10.23
N TYR A 112 -4.92 14.01 10.96
CA TYR A 112 -5.46 12.68 10.76
C TYR A 112 -6.99 12.66 10.85
N ASP A 113 -7.57 13.22 11.91
CA ASP A 113 -9.02 13.30 12.09
C ASP A 113 -9.70 14.06 10.94
N THR A 114 -9.11 15.18 10.51
CA THR A 114 -9.63 16.01 9.42
C THR A 114 -9.62 15.25 8.08
N TYR A 115 -8.48 14.66 7.72
CA TYR A 115 -8.37 13.88 6.49
C TYR A 115 -9.23 12.62 6.54
N SER A 116 -9.28 11.92 7.66
CA SER A 116 -10.09 10.71 7.80
C SER A 116 -11.58 11.01 7.59
N ARG A 117 -12.11 12.07 8.21
CA ARG A 117 -13.52 12.49 7.98
C ARG A 117 -13.79 12.83 6.51
N PHE A 118 -12.85 13.51 5.85
CA PHE A 118 -13.00 13.80 4.42
C PHE A 118 -13.00 12.53 3.58
N PHE A 119 -12.00 11.66 3.75
CA PHE A 119 -11.85 10.45 2.93
C PHE A 119 -12.99 9.45 3.13
N LEU A 120 -13.53 9.35 4.34
CA LEU A 120 -14.63 8.43 4.65
C LEU A 120 -16.02 9.04 4.40
N GLY A 121 -16.14 10.36 4.22
CA GLY A 121 -17.43 11.04 4.08
C GLY A 121 -17.69 11.76 2.76
N GLN A 122 -16.67 12.35 2.12
CA GLN A 122 -16.84 13.24 0.95
C GLN A 122 -16.06 12.76 -0.29
N TRP A 123 -15.06 11.90 -0.11
CA TRP A 123 -14.15 11.52 -1.20
C TRP A 123 -14.82 10.78 -2.35
N ALA A 124 -15.83 9.95 -2.07
CA ALA A 124 -16.59 9.26 -3.12
C ALA A 124 -17.23 10.25 -4.10
N ASP A 125 -17.84 11.32 -3.58
CA ASP A 125 -18.48 12.35 -4.39
C ASP A 125 -17.45 13.16 -5.19
N VAL A 126 -16.32 13.51 -4.56
CA VAL A 126 -15.23 14.22 -5.25
C VAL A 126 -14.70 13.39 -6.41
N ARG A 127 -14.47 12.08 -6.21
CA ARG A 127 -14.04 11.17 -7.27
C ARG A 127 -15.01 11.10 -8.44
N GLN A 128 -16.32 11.03 -8.16
CA GLN A 128 -17.34 10.97 -9.22
C GLN A 128 -17.43 12.26 -10.05
N ARG A 129 -17.07 13.41 -9.48
CA ARG A 129 -17.04 14.70 -10.20
C ARG A 129 -15.84 14.83 -11.14
N ILE A 130 -14.77 14.08 -10.90
CA ILE A 130 -13.54 14.15 -11.69
C ILE A 130 -13.58 13.02 -12.73
N LYS A 131 -14.21 13.29 -13.88
CA LYS A 131 -14.42 12.29 -14.93
C LYS A 131 -13.19 12.05 -15.84
N ASP A 132 -12.33 13.07 -15.96
CA ASP A 132 -11.19 13.06 -16.89
C ASP A 132 -9.83 13.14 -16.17
N ALA A 133 -9.72 12.49 -15.00
CA ALA A 133 -8.43 12.40 -14.32
C ALA A 133 -7.45 11.57 -15.17
N PRO A 134 -6.23 12.05 -15.42
CA PRO A 134 -5.22 11.28 -16.15
C PRO A 134 -4.70 10.07 -15.36
N ILE A 135 -5.07 9.94 -14.09
CA ILE A 135 -4.79 8.78 -13.25
C ILE A 135 -6.07 8.35 -12.52
N SER A 136 -6.19 7.05 -12.25
CA SER A 136 -7.30 6.52 -11.45
C SER A 136 -7.17 6.97 -10.00
N LEU A 137 -8.20 7.62 -9.47
CA LEU A 137 -8.28 7.97 -8.06
C LEU A 137 -8.77 6.75 -7.26
N PRO A 138 -8.03 6.29 -6.24
CA PRO A 138 -8.42 5.09 -5.49
C PRO A 138 -9.67 5.36 -4.65
N PRO A 139 -10.65 4.43 -4.62
CA PRO A 139 -11.64 4.45 -3.56
C PRO A 139 -10.93 4.24 -2.22
N ILE A 140 -11.23 5.06 -1.21
CA ILE A 140 -10.67 4.90 0.13
C ILE A 140 -11.77 4.31 1.03
N GLY A 141 -11.50 3.14 1.60
CA GLY A 141 -12.42 2.41 2.49
C GLY A 141 -11.98 2.41 3.95
N GLY A 142 -10.76 2.87 4.23
CA GLY A 142 -10.26 3.06 5.58
C GLY A 142 -9.03 3.96 5.63
N THR A 143 -8.71 4.44 6.82
CA THR A 143 -7.57 5.32 7.10
C THR A 143 -6.84 4.85 8.36
N VAL A 144 -5.50 4.87 8.35
CA VAL A 144 -4.66 4.50 9.49
C VAL A 144 -3.73 5.67 9.84
N HIS A 145 -3.59 5.97 11.13
CA HIS A 145 -2.58 6.91 11.63
C HIS A 145 -1.26 6.16 11.90
N GLY A 146 -0.57 5.82 10.82
CA GLY A 146 0.64 4.98 10.82
C GLY A 146 1.25 4.93 9.42
N THR A 147 2.42 4.33 9.31
CA THR A 147 3.09 4.14 8.00
C THR A 147 2.80 2.75 7.44
N ARG A 148 2.64 2.63 6.12
CA ARG A 148 2.37 1.32 5.48
C ARG A 148 3.44 0.27 5.81
N ALA A 149 4.68 0.70 6.01
CA ALA A 149 5.80 -0.15 6.35
C ALA A 149 5.63 -0.84 7.73
N GLU A 150 5.03 -0.17 8.72
CA GLU A 150 4.78 -0.72 10.06
C GLU A 150 3.88 -1.96 10.04
N PHE A 151 3.03 -2.08 9.01
CA PHE A 151 2.05 -3.16 8.87
C PHE A 151 2.50 -4.23 7.86
N THR A 152 3.70 -4.07 7.28
CA THR A 152 4.30 -5.05 6.38
C THR A 152 5.03 -6.10 7.21
N ARG A 153 4.77 -7.39 6.91
CA ARG A 153 5.48 -8.49 7.58
C ARG A 153 6.61 -8.98 6.70
N LEU A 154 7.79 -9.14 7.30
CA LEU A 154 8.97 -9.71 6.66
C LEU A 154 9.28 -11.06 7.31
N PHE A 155 9.57 -12.06 6.48
CA PHE A 155 10.05 -13.36 6.93
C PHE A 155 11.33 -13.69 6.19
N HIS A 156 12.43 -13.88 6.89
CA HIS A 156 13.77 -14.08 6.35
C HIS A 156 14.14 -15.55 6.35
N GLY A 157 14.87 -16.00 5.33
CA GLY A 157 15.34 -17.38 5.23
C GLY A 157 16.32 -17.57 4.08
N THR A 158 16.69 -18.82 3.82
CA THR A 158 17.57 -19.17 2.69
C THR A 158 16.77 -19.89 1.62
N PHE A 159 16.95 -19.48 0.37
CA PHE A 159 16.36 -20.11 -0.81
C PHE A 159 17.45 -20.31 -1.87
N GLU A 160 17.58 -21.53 -2.38
CA GLU A 160 18.59 -21.89 -3.40
C GLU A 160 20.03 -21.49 -3.03
N GLY A 161 20.36 -21.53 -1.73
CA GLY A 161 21.69 -21.20 -1.22
C GLY A 161 21.97 -19.71 -1.01
N ALA A 162 20.99 -18.82 -1.24
CA ALA A 162 21.12 -17.39 -1.02
C ALA A 162 20.08 -16.85 -0.03
N ASP A 163 20.40 -15.74 0.62
CA ASP A 163 19.48 -15.04 1.52
C ASP A 163 18.29 -14.49 0.74
N HIS A 164 17.10 -14.73 1.27
CA HIS A 164 15.86 -14.24 0.73
C HIS A 164 14.90 -13.83 1.85
N PHE A 165 13.86 -13.09 1.49
CA PHE A 165 12.76 -12.83 2.39
C PHE A 165 11.40 -12.80 1.68
N PHE A 166 10.38 -13.24 2.39
CA PHE A 166 8.99 -12.95 2.05
C PHE A 166 8.59 -11.60 2.61
N MET A 167 8.02 -10.77 1.76
CA MET A 167 7.33 -9.55 2.15
C MET A 167 5.83 -9.76 1.96
N VAL A 168 5.08 -9.67 3.05
CA VAL A 168 3.62 -9.69 3.06
C VAL A 168 3.11 -8.28 3.37
N THR A 169 2.61 -7.59 2.36
CA THR A 169 2.07 -6.24 2.51
C THR A 169 0.67 -6.25 3.12
N PRO A 170 0.17 -5.13 3.66
CA PRO A 170 -1.14 -5.07 4.32
C PRO A 170 -2.32 -5.47 3.42
N ASP A 171 -2.20 -5.23 2.12
CA ASP A 171 -3.15 -5.64 1.08
C ASP A 171 -2.92 -7.09 0.58
N GLY A 172 -2.18 -7.89 1.35
CA GLY A 172 -2.08 -9.34 1.18
C GLY A 172 -1.18 -9.80 0.04
N VAL A 173 -0.45 -8.89 -0.63
CA VAL A 173 0.54 -9.30 -1.63
C VAL A 173 1.72 -9.95 -0.94
N ILE A 174 2.10 -11.13 -1.45
CA ILE A 174 3.26 -11.88 -0.99
C ILE A 174 4.32 -11.88 -2.08
N THR A 175 5.48 -11.31 -1.78
CA THR A 175 6.61 -11.23 -2.71
C THR A 175 7.83 -11.92 -2.10
N LEU A 176 8.57 -12.71 -2.90
CA LEU A 176 9.90 -13.18 -2.53
C LEU A 176 10.92 -12.27 -3.19
N LEU A 177 11.86 -11.82 -2.38
CA LEU A 177 12.94 -10.97 -2.80
C LEU A 177 14.25 -11.64 -2.38
N GLU A 178 15.26 -11.56 -3.26
CA GLU A 178 16.62 -11.97 -2.95
C GLU A 178 17.31 -10.83 -2.18
N GLY A 179 17.99 -11.18 -1.09
CA GLY A 179 18.65 -10.23 -0.21
C GLY A 179 18.28 -10.43 1.26
N LYS A 180 18.96 -9.70 2.14
CA LYS A 180 18.77 -9.79 3.60
C LYS A 180 17.62 -8.92 4.11
N SER A 181 17.29 -7.83 3.41
CA SER A 181 16.30 -6.85 3.82
C SER A 181 15.76 -6.07 2.61
N PRO A 182 14.65 -5.32 2.75
CA PRO A 182 14.10 -4.50 1.67
C PRO A 182 15.12 -3.54 1.04
N GLU A 183 16.00 -2.94 1.85
CA GLU A 183 17.01 -1.96 1.40
C GLU A 183 18.17 -2.62 0.65
N LYS A 184 18.39 -3.91 0.89
CA LYS A 184 19.44 -4.73 0.26
C LYS A 184 18.89 -5.69 -0.77
N ALA A 185 17.60 -5.56 -1.11
CA ALA A 185 16.97 -6.43 -2.08
C ALA A 185 17.59 -6.18 -3.47
N SER A 186 18.02 -7.25 -4.11
CA SER A 186 18.56 -7.20 -5.48
C SER A 186 17.72 -8.09 -6.41
N GLY A 187 17.69 -7.73 -7.70
CA GLY A 187 16.95 -8.47 -8.71
C GLY A 187 15.53 -7.97 -8.95
N ILE A 188 14.89 -8.52 -9.98
CA ILE A 188 13.48 -8.25 -10.28
C ILE A 188 12.65 -8.99 -9.22
N PRO A 189 11.71 -8.33 -8.53
CA PRO A 189 10.79 -8.99 -7.60
C PRO A 189 10.16 -10.21 -8.28
N LYS A 190 10.52 -11.42 -7.83
CA LYS A 190 9.91 -12.63 -8.35
C LYS A 190 8.54 -12.72 -7.68
N ARG A 191 7.47 -12.49 -8.44
CA ARG A 191 6.14 -12.91 -8.00
C ARG A 191 6.24 -14.40 -7.68
N THR A 192 6.08 -14.73 -6.42
CA THR A 192 6.23 -16.12 -5.98
C THR A 192 5.09 -16.96 -6.52
N SER A 193 5.39 -18.20 -6.91
CA SER A 193 4.38 -19.24 -7.10
C SER A 193 3.76 -19.71 -5.77
N LEU A 194 4.26 -19.22 -4.62
CA LEU A 194 3.77 -19.54 -3.28
C LEU A 194 2.34 -19.15 -3.01
N ALA A 195 1.86 -18.19 -3.77
CA ALA A 195 0.47 -17.86 -3.88
C ALA A 195 0.36 -16.95 -5.08
N SER A 196 -0.20 -17.46 -6.18
CA SER A 196 -0.98 -16.58 -7.05
C SER A 196 -2.21 -16.00 -6.31
N LYS A 197 -2.48 -16.48 -5.06
CA LYS A 197 -3.73 -16.30 -4.32
C LYS A 197 -3.56 -16.32 -2.79
N VAL A 198 -3.85 -15.20 -2.13
CA VAL A 198 -4.35 -15.19 -0.74
C VAL A 198 -5.87 -15.15 -0.85
N GLU A 199 -6.59 -16.11 -0.26
CA GLU A 199 -8.05 -16.10 -0.23
C GLU A 199 -8.52 -15.60 1.13
N MET A 200 -9.35 -14.57 1.11
CA MET A 200 -9.79 -13.83 2.31
C MET A 200 -11.31 -13.70 2.33
N PRO A 201 -11.94 -13.49 3.51
CA PRO A 201 -11.34 -13.18 4.83
C PRO A 201 -10.73 -14.40 5.55
N GLY A 202 -9.69 -14.19 6.37
CA GLY A 202 -9.21 -15.22 7.32
C GLY A 202 -7.73 -15.59 7.32
N ALA A 203 -6.84 -14.79 6.71
CA ALA A 203 -5.39 -15.04 6.72
C ALA A 203 -5.00 -16.40 6.12
N VAL A 204 -5.70 -16.86 5.07
CA VAL A 204 -5.41 -18.13 4.41
C VAL A 204 -4.48 -17.88 3.23
N ILE A 205 -3.29 -18.48 3.26
CA ILE A 205 -2.36 -18.49 2.12
C ILE A 205 -2.50 -19.86 1.46
N ARG A 206 -2.95 -19.88 0.20
CA ARG A 206 -2.98 -21.10 -0.60
C ARG A 206 -1.68 -21.27 -1.34
N ILE A 207 -0.98 -22.33 -1.03
CA ILE A 207 0.29 -22.65 -1.64
C ILE A 207 0.02 -23.67 -2.74
N ALA A 208 0.15 -23.21 -3.98
CA ALA A 208 0.18 -24.11 -5.12
C ALA A 208 1.38 -25.03 -4.94
N ASP A 209 1.16 -26.35 -5.00
CA ASP A 209 2.25 -27.32 -4.94
C ASP A 209 3.22 -27.01 -6.08
N SER A 210 4.37 -26.45 -5.71
CA SER A 210 5.41 -26.07 -6.63
C SER A 210 6.72 -26.57 -6.07
N VAL A 211 7.54 -27.10 -6.96
CA VAL A 211 8.84 -27.74 -6.64
C VAL A 211 9.75 -26.82 -5.80
N GLY A 212 9.52 -25.51 -5.85
CA GLY A 212 10.27 -24.52 -5.09
C GLY A 212 9.91 -24.40 -3.61
N PHE A 213 8.70 -24.71 -3.14
CA PHE A 213 8.29 -24.30 -1.79
C PHE A 213 7.53 -25.36 -0.99
N SER A 214 8.29 -26.31 -0.46
CA SER A 214 7.75 -27.30 0.48
C SER A 214 7.29 -26.65 1.80
N PRO A 215 6.37 -27.29 2.56
CA PRO A 215 5.96 -26.85 3.89
C PRO A 215 7.15 -26.61 4.84
N ALA A 216 8.12 -27.54 4.85
CA ALA A 216 9.31 -27.42 5.68
C ALA A 216 10.15 -26.18 5.34
N ARG A 217 10.25 -25.85 4.05
CA ARG A 217 10.95 -24.65 3.58
C ARG A 217 10.21 -23.39 4.00
N LEU A 218 8.88 -23.33 3.88
CA LEU A 218 8.12 -22.16 4.33
C LEU A 218 8.23 -21.92 5.84
N ARG A 219 8.30 -23.00 6.64
CA ARG A 219 8.55 -22.90 8.08
C ARG A 219 9.94 -22.40 8.42
N SER A 220 10.94 -22.56 7.54
CA SER A 220 12.28 -22.05 7.79
C SER A 220 12.40 -20.54 7.62
N PHE A 221 11.39 -19.87 7.03
CA PHE A 221 11.35 -18.42 6.98
C PHE A 221 10.78 -17.86 8.29
N ARG A 222 11.50 -16.95 8.93
CA ARG A 222 11.21 -16.39 10.26
C ARG A 222 11.18 -14.87 10.24
N ASP A 223 10.23 -14.28 10.96
CA ASP A 223 10.28 -12.85 11.25
C ASP A 223 11.31 -12.53 12.36
N ASP A 224 11.45 -11.24 12.68
CA ASP A 224 12.37 -10.77 13.73
C ASP A 224 12.03 -11.27 15.15
N HIS A 225 10.90 -11.97 15.32
CA HIS A 225 10.44 -12.58 16.57
C HIS A 225 10.47 -14.11 16.52
N ASP A 226 11.20 -14.70 15.56
CA ASP A 226 11.29 -16.15 15.31
C ASP A 226 9.94 -16.83 15.01
N LYS A 227 8.99 -16.09 14.44
CA LYS A 227 7.69 -16.63 14.01
C LYS A 227 7.70 -16.90 12.51
N SER A 228 7.15 -18.04 12.11
CA SER A 228 6.88 -18.36 10.70
C SER A 228 5.57 -17.75 10.19
N LEU A 229 5.35 -17.85 8.88
CA LEU A 229 4.07 -17.57 8.24
C LEU A 229 2.90 -18.29 8.92
N GLU A 230 3.06 -19.56 9.35
CA GLU A 230 2.00 -20.34 10.00
C GLU A 230 1.52 -19.74 11.33
N ASN A 231 2.32 -18.87 11.97
CA ASN A 231 1.93 -18.18 13.19
C ASN A 231 0.92 -17.04 12.95
N TYR A 232 0.83 -16.57 11.70
CA TYR A 232 -0.02 -15.45 11.29
C TYR A 232 -1.08 -15.83 10.28
N PHE A 233 -0.82 -16.90 9.53
CA PHE A 233 -1.61 -17.34 8.40
C PHE A 233 -1.91 -18.83 8.50
N ARG A 234 -3.11 -19.23 8.10
CA ARG A 234 -3.40 -20.63 7.84
C ARG A 234 -2.86 -20.98 6.45
N LEU A 235 -1.86 -21.85 6.40
CA LEU A 235 -1.33 -22.37 5.14
C LEU A 235 -2.18 -23.55 4.65
N VAL A 236 -2.68 -23.46 3.42
CA VAL A 236 -3.45 -24.54 2.77
C VAL A 236 -2.69 -24.98 1.52
N TYR A 237 -2.19 -26.21 1.55
CA TYR A 237 -1.46 -26.81 0.43
C TYR A 237 -2.47 -27.43 -0.53
N THR A 238 -2.47 -26.95 -1.77
CA THR A 238 -3.33 -27.48 -2.84
C THR A 238 -2.47 -28.31 -3.80
N PRO A 239 -2.85 -29.56 -4.09
CA PRO A 239 -2.17 -30.39 -5.09
C PRO A 239 -2.27 -29.80 -6.50
#